data_AF-A0A7Y5Y7F9-F1
#
_entry.id   AF-A0A7Y5Y7F9-F1
#
_cell.length_a   1.000
_cell.length_b   1.000
_cell.length_c   1.000
_cell.angle_alpha   90.00
_cell.angle_beta   90.00
_cell.angle_gamma   90.00
#
_symmetry.space_group_name_H-M   'P 1'
#
loop_
_entity.id
_entity.type
_entity.pdbx_description
1 polymer ?
#
loop_
_entity_poly.entity_id
_entity_poly.type
_entity_poly.pdbx_seq_one_letter_code
_entity_poly.pdbx_strand_id
1 'polypeptide(L)'
;MNECTEIREQSEVRPPFSRLRARLIVATGLVLAACTWAHAQTLNGAAALKSRYQELQGELNNNAYHRPLYLNSREDGGNVKGDIYAVLAYPFAQVRTSLDSPEHWCDILILHLNTKYCRLMREGGQTILRMQVGKKTEQDIDDTYRIDLRYHGGVSTADYFSSSMLADKGPLDTSRYRIEIEAIALDEQRSFLHFSYAYSYGMASRIALRAYLMTAGRDKVGFSVVKREANGQPLYVSGSRATVERNTMRYYLAIDAYLSGLTAPPGERLEKRLTTWYGATEQYPRQLHELSREAYLAMKRKEVARQQKAAQPEAQ
;
A
#
# COMPACT_ATOMS: atom_id res chain seq x y z
N MET A 1 -21.14 19.03 96.16
CA MET A 1 -21.32 17.94 97.14
C MET A 1 -21.15 16.63 96.39
N ASN A 2 -20.01 15.98 96.66
CA ASN A 2 -19.55 14.61 96.40
C ASN A 2 -19.56 14.09 94.94
N GLU A 3 -18.37 13.92 94.32
CA GLU A 3 -17.55 12.68 94.20
C GLU A 3 -18.06 11.82 93.02
N CYS A 4 -17.29 11.63 91.92
CA CYS A 4 -16.23 10.60 91.74
C CYS A 4 -16.69 9.24 92.32
N THR A 5 -16.78 8.12 91.60
CA THR A 5 -15.83 7.48 90.67
C THR A 5 -16.53 6.24 90.08
N GLU A 6 -16.36 5.97 88.78
CA GLU A 6 -16.03 4.66 88.13
C GLU A 6 -16.84 3.37 88.48
N ILE A 7 -17.33 2.54 87.54
CA ILE A 7 -16.65 1.47 86.75
C ILE A 7 -17.76 0.91 85.81
N ARG A 8 -17.68 1.00 84.47
CA ARG A 8 -17.02 0.14 83.46
C ARG A 8 -17.71 -1.21 83.11
N GLU A 9 -17.99 -1.34 81.79
CA GLU A 9 -18.09 -2.55 80.94
C GLU A 9 -19.23 -3.55 81.16
N GLN A 10 -20.09 -3.73 80.13
CA GLN A 10 -20.06 -4.94 79.29
C GLN A 10 -20.59 -4.67 77.86
N SER A 11 -19.85 -5.23 76.89
CA SER A 11 -20.15 -5.66 75.49
C SER A 11 -21.53 -5.37 74.89
N GLU A 12 -21.68 -4.98 73.62
CA GLU A 12 -21.08 -5.61 72.43
C GLU A 12 -20.74 -4.59 71.34
N VAL A 13 -19.61 -4.84 70.69
CA VAL A 13 -19.12 -4.17 69.49
C VAL A 13 -19.65 -4.91 68.26
N ARG A 14 -20.31 -4.19 67.33
CA ARG A 14 -20.04 -4.35 65.90
C ARG A 14 -19.88 -2.97 65.25
N PRO A 15 -18.77 -2.73 64.51
CA PRO A 15 -18.42 -1.41 64.03
C PRO A 15 -19.09 -1.07 62.70
N PRO A 16 -19.01 0.22 62.29
CA PRO A 16 -19.67 0.76 61.12
C PRO A 16 -18.86 0.46 59.85
N PHE A 17 -19.33 1.00 58.73
CA PHE A 17 -18.61 1.17 57.46
C PHE A 17 -18.76 0.04 56.44
N SER A 18 -19.79 0.17 55.59
CA SER A 18 -19.70 -0.32 54.21
C SER A 18 -20.56 0.55 53.29
N ARG A 19 -20.00 1.69 52.87
CA ARG A 19 -20.46 2.44 51.68
C ARG A 19 -19.29 3.09 50.98
N LEU A 20 -18.34 2.31 50.43
CA LEU A 20 -17.47 2.80 49.35
C LEU A 20 -16.64 1.70 48.64
N ARG A 21 -17.24 0.64 48.09
CA ARG A 21 -16.51 -0.29 47.20
C ARG A 21 -17.41 -0.89 46.12
N ALA A 22 -17.73 -0.13 45.08
CA ALA A 22 -18.41 -0.68 43.90
C ALA A 22 -18.21 0.15 42.62
N ARG A 23 -16.98 0.61 42.30
CA ARG A 23 -16.70 1.26 41.00
C ARG A 23 -15.29 1.02 40.43
N LEU A 24 -14.66 -0.13 40.69
CA LEU A 24 -13.30 -0.39 40.18
C LEU A 24 -13.05 -1.79 39.59
N ILE A 25 -14.06 -2.44 39.01
CA ILE A 25 -13.88 -3.77 38.36
C ILE A 25 -14.24 -3.77 36.86
N VAL A 26 -14.88 -2.73 36.33
CA VAL A 26 -15.33 -2.73 34.91
C VAL A 26 -14.22 -2.26 33.92
N ALA A 27 -13.14 -1.63 34.38
CA ALA A 27 -12.10 -1.11 33.49
C ALA A 27 -11.08 -2.16 33.02
N THR A 28 -10.90 -3.28 33.74
CA THR A 28 -9.84 -4.27 33.45
C THR A 28 -10.25 -5.30 32.39
N GLY A 29 -11.55 -5.54 32.19
CA GLY A 29 -12.06 -6.51 31.21
C GLY A 29 -12.02 -6.01 29.75
N LEU A 30 -12.18 -4.70 29.53
CA LEU A 30 -12.18 -4.12 28.18
C LEU A 30 -10.79 -4.12 27.52
N VAL A 31 -9.72 -3.99 28.31
CA VAL A 31 -8.33 -3.98 27.80
C VAL A 31 -7.90 -5.37 27.34
N LEU A 32 -8.26 -6.43 28.08
CA LEU A 32 -7.97 -7.82 27.71
C LEU A 32 -8.73 -8.28 26.46
N ALA A 33 -9.97 -7.79 26.27
CA ALA A 33 -10.73 -8.06 25.04
C ALA A 33 -10.10 -7.36 23.82
N ALA A 34 -9.65 -6.11 23.93
CA ALA A 34 -9.00 -5.43 22.80
C ALA A 34 -7.67 -6.11 22.38
N CYS A 35 -6.87 -6.58 23.33
CA CYS A 35 -5.61 -7.27 23.05
C CYS A 35 -5.78 -8.62 22.34
N THR A 36 -6.84 -9.37 22.65
CA THR A 36 -7.08 -10.69 22.04
C THR A 36 -7.55 -10.59 20.58
N TRP A 37 -8.33 -9.56 20.24
CA TRP A 37 -8.87 -9.38 18.90
C TRP A 37 -7.80 -8.91 17.91
N ALA A 38 -6.92 -7.98 18.34
CA ALA A 38 -5.78 -7.56 17.55
C ALA A 38 -4.80 -8.72 17.29
N HIS A 39 -4.54 -9.55 18.31
CA HIS A 39 -3.65 -10.71 18.18
C HIS A 39 -4.23 -11.79 17.24
N ALA A 40 -5.54 -12.04 17.29
CA ALA A 40 -6.21 -12.97 16.39
C ALA A 40 -6.21 -12.52 14.91
N GLN A 41 -6.45 -11.22 14.65
CA GLN A 41 -6.34 -10.67 13.29
C GLN A 41 -4.91 -10.75 12.74
N THR A 42 -3.92 -10.55 13.60
CA THR A 42 -2.49 -10.63 13.26
C THR A 42 -2.07 -12.06 12.88
N LEU A 43 -2.39 -13.05 13.73
CA LEU A 43 -2.10 -14.46 13.49
C LEU A 43 -2.76 -14.96 12.21
N ASN A 44 -4.01 -14.55 11.97
CA ASN A 44 -4.75 -14.94 10.77
C ASN A 44 -4.13 -14.36 9.49
N GLY A 45 -3.71 -13.08 9.50
CA GLY A 45 -3.06 -12.44 8.34
C GLY A 45 -1.70 -13.06 8.02
N ALA A 46 -0.82 -13.17 9.01
CA ALA A 46 0.51 -13.75 8.83
C ALA A 46 0.45 -15.23 8.37
N ALA A 47 -0.43 -16.03 8.99
CA ALA A 47 -0.61 -17.43 8.61
C ALA A 47 -1.20 -17.57 7.21
N ALA A 48 -2.18 -16.74 6.83
CA ALA A 48 -2.76 -16.75 5.49
C ALA A 48 -1.71 -16.38 4.43
N LEU A 49 -0.90 -15.35 4.67
CA LEU A 49 0.14 -14.94 3.73
C LEU A 49 1.24 -16.00 3.58
N LYS A 50 1.58 -16.70 4.68
CA LYS A 50 2.51 -17.83 4.65
C LYS A 50 1.95 -19.04 3.90
N SER A 51 0.66 -19.37 4.07
CA SER A 51 -0.01 -20.40 3.27
C SER A 51 0.06 -20.06 1.79
N ARG A 52 -0.21 -18.79 1.46
CA ARG A 52 -0.18 -18.33 0.06
C ARG A 52 1.22 -18.40 -0.55
N TYR A 53 2.27 -18.12 0.23
CA TYR A 53 3.67 -18.33 -0.19
C TYR A 53 3.95 -19.81 -0.52
N GLN A 54 3.46 -20.74 0.30
CA GLN A 54 3.65 -22.18 0.10
C GLN A 54 2.90 -22.67 -1.14
N GLU A 55 1.66 -22.21 -1.35
CA GLU A 55 0.86 -22.54 -2.53
C GLU A 55 1.52 -22.08 -3.84
N LEU A 56 2.11 -20.88 -3.82
CA LEU A 56 2.68 -20.25 -5.01
C LEU A 56 4.13 -20.66 -5.32
N GLN A 57 4.71 -21.65 -4.63
CA GLN A 57 6.12 -22.03 -4.86
C GLN A 57 6.42 -22.38 -6.31
N GLY A 58 5.48 -23.04 -7.01
CA GLY A 58 5.65 -23.40 -8.42
C GLY A 58 5.80 -22.16 -9.31
N GLU A 59 4.85 -21.23 -9.19
CA GLU A 59 4.79 -20.00 -9.97
C GLU A 59 5.88 -19.00 -9.58
N LEU A 60 6.23 -18.90 -8.29
CA LEU A 60 7.32 -18.03 -7.84
C LEU A 60 8.66 -18.50 -8.41
N ASN A 61 8.91 -19.80 -8.52
CA ASN A 61 10.18 -20.30 -9.04
C ASN A 61 10.18 -20.42 -10.58
N ASN A 62 9.02 -20.60 -11.21
CA ASN A 62 8.89 -20.81 -12.66
C ASN A 62 7.81 -19.90 -13.26
N ASN A 63 8.22 -18.74 -13.77
CA ASN A 63 7.31 -17.79 -14.43
C ASN A 63 8.00 -17.02 -15.56
N ALA A 64 7.19 -16.31 -16.34
CA ALA A 64 7.64 -15.47 -17.45
C ALA A 64 8.11 -14.07 -16.99
N TYR A 65 8.08 -13.76 -15.70
CA TYR A 65 8.53 -12.48 -15.17
C TYR A 65 10.04 -12.44 -14.92
N HIS A 66 10.71 -13.60 -14.90
CA HIS A 66 12.13 -13.73 -14.53
C HIS A 66 12.43 -13.15 -13.14
N ARG A 67 11.44 -13.21 -12.25
CA ARG A 67 11.47 -12.73 -10.87
C ARG A 67 10.58 -13.63 -10.03
N PRO A 68 10.83 -13.79 -8.72
CA PRO A 68 9.97 -14.59 -7.86
C PRO A 68 8.67 -13.86 -7.56
N LEU A 69 7.77 -13.87 -8.54
CA LEU A 69 6.56 -13.06 -8.60
C LEU A 69 5.41 -13.84 -9.22
N TYR A 70 4.24 -13.69 -8.63
CA TYR A 70 2.97 -14.12 -9.18
C TYR A 70 2.03 -12.91 -9.29
N LEU A 71 1.43 -12.72 -10.46
CA LEU A 71 0.45 -11.67 -10.72
C LEU A 71 -0.90 -12.33 -11.02
N ASN A 72 -1.96 -11.81 -10.38
CA ASN A 72 -3.33 -12.17 -10.67
C ASN A 72 -4.16 -10.92 -10.92
N SER A 73 -5.20 -11.03 -11.75
CA SER A 73 -6.12 -9.93 -11.98
C SER A 73 -7.55 -10.42 -12.18
N ARG A 74 -8.50 -9.61 -11.74
CA ARG A 74 -9.92 -9.85 -11.93
C ARG A 74 -10.66 -8.58 -12.34
N GLU A 75 -11.72 -8.78 -13.09
CA GLU A 75 -12.70 -7.76 -13.44
C GLU A 75 -14.09 -8.33 -13.20
N ASP A 76 -14.90 -7.66 -12.38
CA ASP A 76 -16.28 -8.06 -12.10
C ASP A 76 -17.16 -6.85 -11.79
N GLY A 77 -18.31 -6.74 -12.47
CA GLY A 77 -19.33 -5.73 -12.15
C GLY A 77 -18.83 -4.27 -12.16
N GLY A 78 -17.82 -3.93 -12.97
CA GLY A 78 -17.20 -2.59 -12.98
C GLY A 78 -16.14 -2.38 -11.90
N ASN A 79 -15.71 -3.44 -11.23
CA ASN A 79 -14.57 -3.46 -10.32
C ASN A 79 -13.41 -4.16 -11.00
N VAL A 80 -12.22 -3.58 -10.87
CA VAL A 80 -10.97 -4.22 -11.29
C VAL A 80 -10.03 -4.32 -10.10
N LYS A 81 -9.28 -5.43 -10.06
CA LYS A 81 -8.24 -5.66 -9.08
C LYS A 81 -7.06 -6.34 -9.74
N GLY A 82 -5.86 -5.91 -9.38
CA GLY A 82 -4.62 -6.65 -9.58
C GLY A 82 -3.98 -6.96 -8.24
N ASP A 83 -3.44 -8.16 -8.13
CA ASP A 83 -2.71 -8.67 -6.98
C ASP A 83 -1.30 -9.10 -7.46
N ILE A 84 -0.27 -8.73 -6.71
CA ILE A 84 1.09 -9.24 -6.85
C ILE A 84 1.51 -9.89 -5.55
N TYR A 85 2.03 -11.10 -5.66
CA TYR A 85 2.72 -11.81 -4.59
C TYR A 85 4.18 -11.97 -5.02
N ALA A 86 5.13 -11.50 -4.22
CA ALA A 86 6.52 -11.47 -4.62
C ALA A 86 7.47 -11.76 -3.45
N VAL A 87 8.55 -12.48 -3.75
CA VAL A 87 9.70 -12.57 -2.85
C VAL A 87 10.60 -11.37 -3.09
N LEU A 88 10.76 -10.55 -2.06
CA LEU A 88 11.67 -9.43 -2.07
C LEU A 88 13.03 -9.87 -1.52
N ALA A 89 14.12 -9.48 -2.19
CA ALA A 89 15.49 -9.71 -1.75
C ALA A 89 15.94 -8.66 -0.71
N TYR A 90 15.06 -8.35 0.25
CA TYR A 90 15.29 -7.39 1.33
C TYR A 90 14.86 -8.00 2.67
N PRO A 91 15.65 -7.78 3.75
CA PRO A 91 15.26 -8.16 5.10
C PRO A 91 13.90 -7.57 5.48
N PHE A 92 13.07 -8.35 6.17
CA PHE A 92 11.72 -7.92 6.55
C PHE A 92 11.69 -6.61 7.34
N ALA A 93 12.66 -6.38 8.24
CA ALA A 93 12.74 -5.14 9.00
C ALA A 93 12.88 -3.90 8.10
N GLN A 94 13.63 -4.00 7.00
CA GLN A 94 13.78 -2.92 6.02
C GLN A 94 12.46 -2.68 5.29
N VAL A 95 11.79 -3.75 4.86
CA VAL A 95 10.49 -3.66 4.16
C VAL A 95 9.41 -3.06 5.05
N ARG A 96 9.26 -3.56 6.28
CA ARG A 96 8.31 -3.05 7.27
C ARG A 96 8.53 -1.55 7.51
N THR A 97 9.76 -1.15 7.85
CA THR A 97 10.08 0.26 8.15
C THR A 97 9.75 1.19 6.96
N SER A 98 9.96 0.70 5.73
CA SER A 98 9.74 1.47 4.52
C SER A 98 8.26 1.62 4.14
N LEU A 99 7.42 0.62 4.44
CA LEU A 99 6.06 0.53 3.91
C LEU A 99 4.96 0.74 4.97
N ASP A 100 5.30 0.60 6.25
CA ASP A 100 4.44 0.88 7.41
C ASP A 100 4.42 2.38 7.80
N SER A 101 5.19 3.21 7.10
CA SER A 101 5.27 4.66 7.37
C SER A 101 4.67 5.47 6.21
N PRO A 102 3.68 6.36 6.48
CA PRO A 102 3.09 7.23 5.46
C PRO A 102 4.12 8.19 4.83
N GLU A 103 5.21 8.52 5.53
CA GLU A 103 6.27 9.43 5.09
C GLU A 103 6.98 8.99 3.82
N HIS A 104 7.03 7.68 3.56
CA HIS A 104 7.78 7.12 2.44
C HIS A 104 6.93 6.93 1.18
N TRP A 105 5.60 6.96 1.30
CA TRP A 105 4.71 6.61 0.21
C TRP A 105 4.77 7.59 -0.97
N CYS A 106 4.94 8.89 -0.72
CA CYS A 106 5.07 9.82 -1.84
C CYS A 106 6.38 9.65 -2.63
N ASP A 107 7.46 9.19 -2.00
CA ASP A 107 8.71 8.85 -2.70
C ASP A 107 8.57 7.57 -3.55
N ILE A 108 7.65 6.67 -3.18
CA ILE A 108 7.33 5.46 -3.93
C ILE A 108 6.38 5.79 -5.08
N LEU A 109 5.24 6.41 -4.77
CA LEU A 109 4.17 6.71 -5.71
C LEU A 109 4.64 7.65 -6.82
N ILE A 110 5.55 8.58 -6.51
CA ILE A 110 6.12 9.46 -7.52
C ILE A 110 6.92 8.70 -8.57
N LEU A 111 7.43 7.48 -8.34
CA LEU A 111 8.19 6.78 -9.39
C LEU A 111 7.33 6.40 -10.61
N HIS A 112 6.02 6.25 -10.41
CA HIS A 112 5.08 5.93 -11.49
C HIS A 112 5.00 7.09 -12.51
N LEU A 113 5.06 6.76 -13.81
CA LEU A 113 5.09 7.75 -14.91
C LEU A 113 3.88 8.69 -14.93
N ASN A 114 2.72 8.23 -14.46
CA ASN A 114 1.49 9.02 -14.39
C ASN A 114 1.37 9.86 -13.11
N THR A 115 2.18 9.64 -12.09
CA THR A 115 2.14 10.45 -10.86
C THR A 115 2.95 11.71 -11.08
N LYS A 116 2.31 12.87 -11.03
CA LYS A 116 2.92 14.19 -11.29
C LYS A 116 3.34 14.90 -10.03
N TYR A 117 2.68 14.62 -8.93
CA TYR A 117 2.98 15.17 -7.63
C TYR A 117 2.37 14.27 -6.57
N CYS A 118 3.03 14.16 -5.41
CA CYS A 118 2.47 13.54 -4.23
C CYS A 118 2.91 14.32 -3.00
N ARG A 119 2.00 14.58 -2.07
CA ARG A 119 2.35 15.16 -0.77
C ARG A 119 1.59 14.48 0.36
N LEU A 120 2.33 14.20 1.43
CA LEU A 120 1.75 13.80 2.71
C LEU A 120 1.15 15.04 3.39
N MET A 121 -0.13 14.94 3.72
CA MET A 121 -0.91 15.93 4.43
C MET A 121 -1.47 15.31 5.71
N ARG A 122 -1.57 16.10 6.77
CA ARG A 122 -2.26 15.74 8.01
C ARG A 122 -3.38 16.75 8.22
N GLU A 123 -4.61 16.33 7.95
CA GLU A 123 -5.78 17.22 7.91
C GLU A 123 -6.94 16.55 8.65
N GLY A 124 -7.57 17.26 9.60
CA GLY A 124 -8.72 16.72 10.35
C GLY A 124 -8.44 15.41 11.11
N GLY A 125 -7.21 15.22 11.59
CA GLY A 125 -6.79 13.97 12.24
C GLY A 125 -6.55 12.79 11.28
N GLN A 126 -6.69 13.00 9.97
CA GLN A 126 -6.43 12.01 8.95
C GLN A 126 -5.06 12.21 8.31
N THR A 127 -4.41 11.10 7.95
CA THR A 127 -3.18 11.10 7.16
C THR A 127 -3.54 10.87 5.71
N ILE A 128 -3.23 11.82 4.83
CA ILE A 128 -3.67 11.83 3.43
C ILE A 128 -2.45 11.98 2.53
N LEU A 129 -2.32 11.09 1.55
CA LEU A 129 -1.38 11.22 0.44
C LEU A 129 -2.12 11.86 -0.72
N ARG A 130 -1.96 13.18 -0.87
CA ARG A 130 -2.56 13.93 -1.98
C ARG A 130 -1.73 13.74 -3.23
N MET A 131 -2.25 12.97 -4.16
CA MET A 131 -1.61 12.62 -5.41
C MET A 131 -2.25 13.34 -6.59
N GLN A 132 -1.42 13.79 -7.53
CA GLN A 132 -1.84 14.34 -8.81
C GLN A 132 -1.46 13.37 -9.91
N VAL A 133 -2.45 12.90 -10.66
CA VAL A 133 -2.30 11.89 -11.72
C VAL A 133 -2.57 12.53 -13.08
N GLY A 134 -1.66 12.31 -14.03
CA GLY A 134 -1.69 12.96 -15.34
C GLY A 134 -1.27 12.06 -16.48
N LYS A 135 -0.89 12.70 -17.59
CA LYS A 135 -0.39 12.07 -18.81
C LYS A 135 0.95 11.36 -18.58
N LYS A 136 1.47 10.69 -19.61
CA LYS A 136 2.77 10.01 -19.53
C LYS A 136 3.95 10.98 -19.63
N THR A 137 3.73 12.15 -20.21
CA THR A 137 4.72 13.22 -20.38
C THR A 137 4.63 14.24 -19.26
N GLU A 138 5.54 15.22 -19.27
CA GLU A 138 5.48 16.40 -18.41
C GLU A 138 4.13 17.12 -18.57
N GLN A 139 3.60 17.60 -17.45
CA GLN A 139 2.29 18.24 -17.37
C GLN A 139 2.25 19.22 -16.20
N ASP A 140 1.53 20.32 -16.38
CA ASP A 140 1.17 21.24 -15.29
C ASP A 140 0.29 20.53 -14.27
N ILE A 141 0.43 20.85 -12.98
CA ILE A 141 -0.41 20.29 -11.92
C ILE A 141 -1.89 20.67 -12.14
N ASP A 142 -2.18 21.86 -12.66
CA ASP A 142 -3.57 22.31 -12.82
C ASP A 142 -4.33 21.52 -13.89
N ASP A 143 -3.60 20.87 -14.80
CA ASP A 143 -4.16 19.97 -15.83
C ASP A 143 -4.23 18.49 -15.38
N THR A 144 -3.98 18.19 -14.11
CA THR A 144 -3.99 16.83 -13.56
C THR A 144 -5.25 16.50 -12.77
N TYR A 145 -5.46 15.22 -12.52
CA TYR A 145 -6.53 14.74 -11.67
C TYR A 145 -6.02 14.43 -10.27
N ARG A 146 -6.70 15.00 -9.27
CA ARG A 146 -6.42 14.76 -7.86
C ARG A 146 -6.98 13.43 -7.37
N ILE A 147 -6.20 12.72 -6.58
CA ILE A 147 -6.60 11.56 -5.78
C ILE A 147 -6.08 11.77 -4.36
N ASP A 148 -6.98 11.77 -3.37
CA ASP A 148 -6.62 11.83 -1.96
C ASP A 148 -6.68 10.43 -1.35
N LEU A 149 -5.52 9.78 -1.25
CA LEU A 149 -5.39 8.48 -0.63
C LEU A 149 -5.27 8.62 0.88
N ARG A 150 -6.31 8.25 1.63
CA ARG A 150 -6.27 8.19 3.09
C ARG A 150 -5.45 6.99 3.53
N TYR A 151 -4.36 7.24 4.24
CA TYR A 151 -3.52 6.19 4.80
C TYR A 151 -4.19 5.60 6.04
N HIS A 152 -4.42 4.30 6.00
CA HIS A 152 -4.85 3.48 7.10
C HIS A 152 -3.69 2.52 7.40
N GLY A 153 -2.95 2.78 8.47
CA GLY A 153 -1.99 1.81 8.98
C GLY A 153 -2.68 0.46 9.29
N GLY A 154 -1.90 -0.55 9.62
CA GLY A 154 -2.46 -1.85 9.96
C GLY A 154 -1.73 -2.49 11.13
N VAL A 155 -1.67 -3.80 11.09
CA VAL A 155 -0.90 -4.56 12.07
C VAL A 155 0.58 -4.36 11.77
N SER A 156 1.41 -4.18 12.80
CA SER A 156 2.86 -4.11 12.65
C SER A 156 3.54 -4.84 13.79
N THR A 157 4.17 -5.97 13.47
CA THR A 157 4.83 -6.87 14.42
C THR A 157 6.23 -7.24 13.92
N ALA A 158 6.93 -8.12 14.65
CA ALA A 158 8.30 -8.51 14.32
C ALA A 158 8.42 -9.33 13.02
N ASP A 159 7.36 -10.03 12.62
CA ASP A 159 7.34 -10.98 11.51
C ASP A 159 6.19 -10.78 10.51
N TYR A 160 5.26 -9.86 10.80
CA TYR A 160 4.16 -9.47 9.90
C TYR A 160 3.85 -7.99 9.99
N PHE A 161 3.56 -7.36 8.85
CA PHE A 161 2.87 -6.08 8.83
C PHE A 161 1.83 -6.00 7.71
N SER A 162 0.86 -5.09 7.89
CA SER A 162 -0.08 -4.69 6.85
C SER A 162 -0.38 -3.19 6.91
N SER A 163 -0.72 -2.61 5.76
CA SER A 163 -1.21 -1.23 5.66
C SER A 163 -2.10 -1.07 4.43
N SER A 164 -2.89 0.00 4.40
CA SER A 164 -3.76 0.30 3.26
C SER A 164 -3.90 1.79 3.01
N MET A 165 -4.22 2.14 1.77
CA MET A 165 -4.53 3.50 1.34
C MET A 165 -5.82 3.48 0.53
N LEU A 166 -6.80 4.30 0.93
CA LEU A 166 -8.15 4.30 0.37
C LEU A 166 -8.50 5.67 -0.21
N ALA A 167 -9.15 5.70 -1.38
CA ALA A 167 -9.78 6.93 -1.90
C ALA A 167 -11.17 6.63 -2.46
N ASP A 168 -12.16 7.41 -2.06
CA ASP A 168 -13.56 7.18 -2.48
C ASP A 168 -13.78 7.55 -3.94
N LYS A 169 -13.03 8.55 -4.44
CA LYS A 169 -13.14 9.10 -5.78
C LYS A 169 -11.77 9.14 -6.45
N GLY A 170 -11.77 9.04 -7.77
CA GLY A 170 -10.60 9.31 -8.59
C GLY A 170 -10.97 9.89 -9.96
N PRO A 171 -10.01 9.88 -10.90
CA PRO A 171 -10.15 10.52 -12.20
C PRO A 171 -11.26 9.89 -13.03
N LEU A 172 -11.92 10.66 -13.89
CA LEU A 172 -12.78 10.13 -14.97
C LEU A 172 -13.85 9.12 -14.50
N ASP A 173 -14.58 9.45 -13.42
CA ASP A 173 -15.68 8.63 -12.85
C ASP A 173 -15.23 7.25 -12.30
N THR A 174 -13.95 7.14 -11.93
CA THR A 174 -13.43 6.05 -11.10
C THR A 174 -13.63 6.33 -9.61
N SER A 175 -13.72 5.27 -8.82
CA SER A 175 -14.04 5.35 -7.39
C SER A 175 -13.48 4.16 -6.62
N ARG A 176 -13.61 4.23 -5.28
CA ARG A 176 -13.28 3.12 -4.36
C ARG A 176 -11.88 2.55 -4.59
N TYR A 177 -10.91 3.43 -4.78
CA TYR A 177 -9.52 3.06 -4.86
C TYR A 177 -9.06 2.43 -3.56
N ARG A 178 -8.33 1.33 -3.70
CA ARG A 178 -7.73 0.60 -2.60
C ARG A 178 -6.35 0.12 -3.01
N ILE A 179 -5.35 0.56 -2.25
CA ILE A 179 -4.01 -0.02 -2.25
C ILE A 179 -3.85 -0.73 -0.91
N GLU A 180 -3.57 -2.02 -0.93
CA GLU A 180 -3.36 -2.85 0.26
C GLU A 180 -2.02 -3.54 0.16
N ILE A 181 -1.28 -3.55 1.26
CA ILE A 181 0.03 -4.18 1.35
C ILE A 181 0.10 -4.98 2.63
N GLU A 182 0.72 -6.15 2.53
CA GLU A 182 1.16 -6.92 3.67
C GLU A 182 2.46 -7.65 3.34
N ALA A 183 3.26 -7.92 4.36
CA ALA A 183 4.44 -8.75 4.18
C ALA A 183 4.74 -9.59 5.42
N ILE A 184 5.46 -10.69 5.20
CA ILE A 184 6.07 -11.53 6.23
C ILE A 184 7.58 -11.69 6.02
N ALA A 185 8.31 -12.02 7.08
CA ALA A 185 9.67 -12.51 6.96
C ALA A 185 9.69 -13.94 6.38
N LEU A 186 10.62 -14.20 5.46
CA LEU A 186 10.91 -15.57 4.99
C LEU A 186 12.19 -16.10 5.65
N ASP A 187 13.23 -15.27 5.68
CA ASP A 187 14.50 -15.51 6.34
C ASP A 187 15.19 -14.15 6.63
N GLU A 188 16.47 -14.17 6.99
CA GLU A 188 17.24 -12.98 7.34
C GLU A 188 17.35 -11.95 6.21
N GLN A 189 17.29 -12.38 4.95
CA GLN A 189 17.56 -11.54 3.78
C GLN A 189 16.33 -11.37 2.88
N ARG A 190 15.26 -12.13 3.11
CA ARG A 190 14.10 -12.16 2.24
C ARG A 190 12.79 -11.97 2.99
N SER A 191 11.87 -11.32 2.30
CA SER A 191 10.49 -11.13 2.74
C SER A 191 9.53 -11.52 1.62
N PHE A 192 8.30 -11.87 2.00
CA PHE A 192 7.24 -12.15 1.05
C PHE A 192 6.20 -11.04 1.14
N LEU A 193 5.98 -10.35 0.02
CA LEU A 193 5.08 -9.22 -0.14
C LEU A 193 3.82 -9.67 -0.85
N HIS A 194 2.66 -9.21 -0.37
CA HIS A 194 1.45 -9.10 -1.16
C HIS A 194 1.11 -7.61 -1.37
N PHE A 195 0.92 -7.22 -2.62
CA PHE A 195 0.49 -5.90 -3.04
C PHE A 195 -0.81 -6.03 -3.84
N SER A 196 -1.84 -5.30 -3.44
CA SER A 196 -3.16 -5.28 -4.06
C SER A 196 -3.50 -3.86 -4.50
N TYR A 197 -3.96 -3.72 -5.74
CA TYR A 197 -4.47 -2.46 -6.31
C TYR A 197 -5.84 -2.69 -6.93
N ALA A 198 -6.85 -1.99 -6.42
CA ALA A 198 -8.23 -2.11 -6.87
C ALA A 198 -8.89 -0.75 -7.02
N TYR A 199 -9.84 -0.67 -7.95
CA TYR A 199 -10.76 0.46 -8.08
C TYR A 199 -12.02 0.04 -8.84
N SER A 200 -13.04 0.89 -8.78
CA SER A 200 -14.28 0.76 -9.53
C SER A 200 -14.37 1.84 -10.60
N TYR A 201 -15.12 1.57 -11.66
CA TYR A 201 -15.45 2.54 -12.70
C TYR A 201 -16.95 2.50 -13.01
N GLY A 202 -17.55 3.69 -13.16
CA GLY A 202 -18.96 3.83 -13.50
C GLY A 202 -19.28 3.47 -14.95
N MET A 203 -20.56 3.59 -15.33
CA MET A 203 -21.00 3.30 -16.70
C MET A 203 -20.36 4.27 -17.71
N ALA A 204 -20.22 5.55 -17.36
CA ALA A 204 -19.59 6.55 -18.21
C ALA A 204 -18.11 6.23 -18.42
N SER A 205 -17.38 5.92 -17.34
CA SER A 205 -16.00 5.42 -17.43
C SER A 205 -15.88 4.16 -18.27
N ARG A 206 -16.85 3.23 -18.18
CA ARG A 206 -16.85 1.99 -18.98
C ARG A 206 -16.92 2.29 -20.47
N ILE A 207 -17.75 3.26 -20.87
CA ILE A 207 -17.86 3.70 -22.27
C ILE A 207 -16.57 4.40 -22.70
N ALA A 208 -16.06 5.34 -21.90
CA ALA A 208 -14.81 6.05 -22.19
C ALA A 208 -13.61 5.10 -22.30
N LEU A 209 -13.50 4.13 -21.39
CA LEU A 209 -12.45 3.11 -21.41
C LEU A 209 -12.57 2.24 -22.65
N ARG A 210 -13.78 1.80 -23.03
CA ARG A 210 -13.99 1.08 -24.30
C ARG A 210 -13.55 1.90 -25.51
N ALA A 211 -13.91 3.18 -25.56
CA ALA A 211 -13.48 4.07 -26.65
C ALA A 211 -11.95 4.24 -26.71
N TYR A 212 -11.29 4.42 -25.56
CA TYR A 212 -9.83 4.45 -25.46
C TYR A 212 -9.19 3.14 -25.93
N LEU A 213 -9.72 1.99 -25.49
CA LEU A 213 -9.23 0.67 -25.85
C LEU A 213 -9.49 0.32 -27.32
N MET A 214 -10.49 0.93 -27.96
CA MET A 214 -10.69 0.82 -29.40
C MET A 214 -9.70 1.67 -30.21
N THR A 215 -8.97 2.60 -29.59
CA THR A 215 -8.05 3.54 -30.24
C THR A 215 -6.62 3.39 -29.72
N ALA A 216 -6.13 4.35 -28.94
CA ALA A 216 -4.75 4.42 -28.45
C ALA A 216 -4.39 3.33 -27.42
N GLY A 217 -5.40 2.63 -26.89
CA GLY A 217 -5.23 1.49 -25.99
C GLY A 217 -5.32 0.12 -26.67
N ARG A 218 -5.61 0.04 -27.97
CA ARG A 218 -5.94 -1.22 -28.67
C ARG A 218 -4.84 -2.27 -28.56
N ASP A 219 -3.60 -1.83 -28.71
CA ASP A 219 -2.44 -2.73 -28.67
C ASP A 219 -1.85 -2.89 -27.27
N LYS A 220 -2.46 -2.27 -26.25
CA LYS A 220 -1.99 -2.34 -24.86
C LYS A 220 -2.51 -3.62 -24.22
N VAL A 221 -1.56 -4.48 -23.86
CA VAL A 221 -1.81 -5.78 -23.24
C VAL A 221 -1.25 -5.83 -21.83
N GLY A 222 -1.83 -6.71 -21.01
CA GLY A 222 -1.33 -7.07 -19.69
C GLY A 222 -0.29 -8.19 -19.77
N PHE A 223 -0.11 -8.86 -18.65
CA PHE A 223 0.84 -9.94 -18.44
C PHE A 223 0.21 -11.32 -18.49
N SER A 224 -1.04 -11.46 -18.04
CA SER A 224 -1.71 -12.77 -18.01
C SER A 224 -1.94 -13.30 -19.43
N VAL A 225 -1.56 -14.54 -19.67
CA VAL A 225 -1.85 -15.26 -20.92
C VAL A 225 -3.25 -15.85 -20.83
N VAL A 226 -4.17 -15.39 -21.67
CA VAL A 226 -5.56 -15.89 -21.70
C VAL A 226 -5.74 -17.07 -22.65
N LYS A 227 -4.87 -17.15 -23.66
CA LYS A 227 -4.87 -18.24 -24.65
C LYS A 227 -3.47 -18.36 -25.25
N ARG A 228 -3.12 -19.53 -25.75
CA ARG A 228 -2.01 -19.70 -26.69
C ARG A 228 -2.57 -19.99 -28.07
N GLU A 229 -2.01 -19.32 -29.07
CA GLU A 229 -2.33 -19.58 -30.47
C GLU A 229 -1.77 -20.94 -30.91
N ALA A 230 -2.21 -21.44 -32.08
CA ALA A 230 -1.76 -22.73 -32.62
C ALA A 230 -0.24 -22.79 -32.87
N ASN A 231 0.40 -21.63 -33.09
CA ASN A 231 1.86 -21.46 -33.23
C ASN A 231 2.60 -21.36 -31.88
N GLY A 232 1.89 -21.48 -30.74
CA GLY A 232 2.45 -21.38 -29.39
C GLY A 232 2.55 -19.95 -28.82
N GLN A 233 2.26 -18.91 -29.62
CA GLN A 233 2.37 -17.51 -29.20
C GLN A 233 1.33 -17.18 -28.12
N PRO A 234 1.72 -16.45 -27.05
CA PRO A 234 0.81 -16.06 -26.00
C PRO A 234 -0.10 -14.92 -26.46
N LEU A 235 -1.42 -15.15 -26.37
CA LEU A 235 -2.40 -14.08 -26.40
C LEU A 235 -2.56 -13.53 -24.98
N TYR A 236 -2.07 -12.32 -24.79
CA TYR A 236 -2.15 -11.63 -23.51
C TYR A 236 -3.54 -11.03 -23.29
N VAL A 237 -3.90 -10.87 -22.01
CA VAL A 237 -5.09 -10.14 -21.60
C VAL A 237 -5.06 -8.71 -22.14
N SER A 238 -6.23 -8.20 -22.52
CA SER A 238 -6.44 -6.84 -23.00
C SER A 238 -7.49 -6.13 -22.14
N GLY A 239 -7.78 -4.87 -22.48
CA GLY A 239 -8.85 -4.11 -21.86
C GLY A 239 -8.59 -3.63 -20.43
N SER A 240 -9.64 -3.52 -19.62
CA SER A 240 -9.60 -3.07 -18.22
C SER A 240 -8.66 -3.92 -17.38
N ARG A 241 -8.71 -5.25 -17.55
CA ARG A 241 -7.79 -6.17 -16.88
C ARG A 241 -6.34 -5.94 -17.27
N ALA A 242 -6.03 -5.65 -18.54
CA ALA A 242 -4.68 -5.25 -18.93
C ALA A 242 -4.24 -3.93 -18.26
N THR A 243 -5.13 -2.94 -18.17
CA THR A 243 -4.82 -1.66 -17.51
C THR A 243 -4.48 -1.86 -16.04
N VAL A 244 -5.27 -2.65 -15.29
CA VAL A 244 -5.00 -2.89 -13.87
C VAL A 244 -3.74 -3.71 -13.67
N GLU A 245 -3.45 -4.73 -14.49
CA GLU A 245 -2.20 -5.51 -14.39
C GLU A 245 -0.96 -4.64 -14.58
N ARG A 246 -0.98 -3.75 -15.58
CA ARG A 246 0.14 -2.86 -15.88
C ARG A 246 0.41 -1.88 -14.73
N ASN A 247 -0.64 -1.30 -14.15
CA ASN A 247 -0.49 -0.39 -13.00
C ASN A 247 -0.03 -1.16 -11.74
N THR A 248 -0.59 -2.35 -11.51
CA THR A 248 -0.20 -3.20 -10.37
C THR A 248 1.29 -3.54 -10.45
N MET A 249 1.78 -3.97 -11.61
CA MET A 249 3.21 -4.22 -11.84
C MET A 249 4.05 -2.95 -11.65
N ARG A 250 3.63 -1.80 -12.19
CA ARG A 250 4.39 -0.55 -12.03
C ARG A 250 4.50 -0.09 -10.57
N TYR A 251 3.45 -0.27 -9.77
CA TYR A 251 3.48 0.03 -8.34
C TYR A 251 4.37 -0.94 -7.56
N TYR A 252 4.30 -2.24 -7.86
CA TYR A 252 5.24 -3.22 -7.30
C TYR A 252 6.70 -2.86 -7.63
N LEU A 253 6.99 -2.53 -8.90
CA LEU A 253 8.34 -2.12 -9.31
C LEU A 253 8.78 -0.81 -8.64
N ALA A 254 7.85 0.09 -8.29
CA ALA A 254 8.15 1.30 -7.52
C ALA A 254 8.54 0.97 -6.07
N ILE A 255 7.89 0.00 -5.45
CA ILE A 255 8.26 -0.52 -4.12
C ILE A 255 9.67 -1.12 -4.18
N ASP A 256 9.93 -2.00 -5.14
CA ASP A 256 11.25 -2.64 -5.35
C ASP A 256 12.36 -1.59 -5.57
N ALA A 257 12.12 -0.61 -6.46
CA ALA A 257 13.05 0.46 -6.74
C ALA A 257 13.32 1.37 -5.52
N TYR A 258 12.29 1.67 -4.71
CA TYR A 258 12.44 2.41 -3.47
C TYR A 258 13.36 1.70 -2.48
N LEU A 259 13.10 0.41 -2.25
CA LEU A 259 13.86 -0.44 -1.33
C LEU A 259 15.31 -0.60 -1.80
N SER A 260 15.53 -0.86 -3.09
CA SER A 260 16.87 -0.86 -3.70
C SER A 260 17.62 0.45 -3.47
N GLY A 261 16.92 1.58 -3.58
CA GLY A 261 17.46 2.91 -3.36
C GLY A 261 18.04 3.12 -1.96
N LEU A 262 17.56 2.41 -0.94
CA LEU A 262 18.03 2.57 0.46
C LEU A 262 19.49 2.15 0.66
N THR A 263 20.02 1.32 -0.23
CA THR A 263 21.43 0.90 -0.23
C THR A 263 22.40 2.01 -0.69
N ALA A 264 21.88 3.09 -1.30
CA ALA A 264 22.69 4.24 -1.69
C ALA A 264 22.72 5.31 -0.59
N PRO A 265 23.77 6.16 -0.56
CA PRO A 265 23.82 7.35 0.29
C PRO A 265 22.61 8.26 0.06
N PRO A 266 22.11 9.00 1.07
CA PRO A 266 20.90 9.81 0.97
C PRO A 266 20.80 10.71 -0.28
N GLY A 267 21.90 11.36 -0.68
CA GLY A 267 21.94 12.25 -1.85
C GLY A 267 21.81 11.54 -3.20
N GLU A 268 22.07 10.24 -3.27
CA GLU A 268 22.04 9.45 -4.51
C GLU A 268 20.78 8.59 -4.64
N ARG A 269 19.98 8.47 -3.57
CA ARG A 269 18.81 7.58 -3.52
C ARG A 269 17.81 7.89 -4.61
N LEU A 270 17.50 9.17 -4.84
CA LEU A 270 16.53 9.59 -5.85
C LEU A 270 16.92 9.07 -7.24
N GLU A 271 18.14 9.35 -7.67
CA GLU A 271 18.61 8.96 -9.00
C GLU A 271 18.66 7.44 -9.15
N LYS A 272 19.10 6.73 -8.11
CA LYS A 272 19.06 5.26 -8.06
C LYS A 272 17.64 4.73 -8.22
N ARG A 273 16.67 5.27 -7.49
CA ARG A 273 15.25 4.86 -7.57
C ARG A 273 14.68 5.08 -8.97
N LEU A 274 14.91 6.25 -9.57
CA LEU A 274 14.42 6.58 -10.92
C LEU A 274 15.03 5.66 -11.98
N THR A 275 16.35 5.48 -11.98
CA THR A 275 17.02 4.60 -12.95
C THR A 275 16.62 3.14 -12.74
N THR A 276 16.48 2.68 -11.50
CA THR A 276 16.07 1.29 -11.19
C THR A 276 14.65 1.03 -11.65
N TRP A 277 13.71 1.94 -11.36
CA TRP A 277 12.31 1.79 -11.77
C TRP A 277 12.19 1.73 -13.30
N TYR A 278 12.84 2.66 -14.01
CA TYR A 278 12.83 2.65 -15.48
C TYR A 278 13.42 1.36 -16.03
N GLY A 279 14.61 0.96 -15.56
CA GLY A 279 15.24 -0.28 -16.00
C GLY A 279 14.36 -1.51 -15.76
N ALA A 280 13.64 -1.55 -14.64
CA ALA A 280 12.72 -2.65 -14.34
C ALA A 280 11.48 -2.66 -15.24
N THR A 281 10.94 -1.50 -15.63
CA THR A 281 9.81 -1.45 -16.58
C THR A 281 10.23 -1.89 -17.98
N GLU A 282 11.47 -1.58 -18.38
CA GLU A 282 12.01 -1.95 -19.69
C GLU A 282 12.34 -3.44 -19.84
N GLN A 283 12.30 -4.22 -18.76
CA GLN A 283 12.31 -5.69 -18.84
C GLN A 283 11.00 -6.25 -19.41
N TYR A 284 9.94 -5.44 -19.44
CA TYR A 284 8.61 -5.82 -19.95
C TYR A 284 8.15 -4.84 -21.04
N PRO A 285 8.90 -4.66 -22.14
CA PRO A 285 8.66 -3.55 -23.05
C PRO A 285 7.32 -3.67 -23.78
N ARG A 286 6.84 -4.90 -24.04
CA ARG A 286 5.53 -5.12 -24.65
C ARG A 286 4.38 -4.61 -23.79
N GLN A 287 4.50 -4.71 -22.47
CA GLN A 287 3.47 -4.31 -21.51
C GLN A 287 3.69 -2.89 -21.00
N LEU A 288 4.91 -2.51 -20.66
CA LEU A 288 5.20 -1.35 -19.81
C LEU A 288 5.93 -0.20 -20.49
N HIS A 289 6.62 -0.42 -21.61
CA HIS A 289 7.35 0.65 -22.31
C HIS A 289 6.40 1.76 -22.77
N GLU A 290 6.79 3.01 -22.53
CA GLU A 290 6.01 4.20 -22.88
C GLU A 290 6.86 5.40 -23.31
N LEU A 291 8.09 5.53 -22.83
CA LEU A 291 8.95 6.70 -23.02
C LEU A 291 10.42 6.26 -23.13
N SER A 292 11.28 7.08 -23.72
CA SER A 292 12.73 6.89 -23.61
C SER A 292 13.21 7.15 -22.17
N ARG A 293 14.41 6.67 -21.86
CA ARG A 293 15.04 6.84 -20.55
C ARG A 293 15.24 8.32 -20.23
N GLU A 294 15.74 9.08 -21.20
CA GLU A 294 16.03 10.51 -21.05
C GLU A 294 14.74 11.28 -20.77
N ALA A 295 13.67 10.98 -21.53
CA ALA A 295 12.37 11.62 -21.35
C ALA A 295 11.77 11.33 -19.96
N TYR A 296 11.81 10.06 -19.52
CA TYR A 296 11.35 9.69 -18.18
C TYR A 296 12.15 10.39 -17.08
N LEU A 297 13.49 10.27 -17.10
CA LEU A 297 14.35 10.84 -16.06
C LEU A 297 14.24 12.37 -15.99
N ALA A 298 14.22 13.05 -17.13
CA ALA A 298 14.08 14.50 -17.19
C ALA A 298 12.75 14.96 -16.58
N MET A 299 11.64 14.32 -16.96
CA MET A 299 10.31 14.59 -16.40
C MET A 299 10.28 14.35 -14.89
N LYS A 300 10.73 13.17 -14.43
CA LYS A 300 10.63 12.81 -13.01
C LYS A 300 11.48 13.68 -12.10
N ARG A 301 12.67 14.09 -12.54
CA ARG A 301 13.53 15.01 -11.77
C ARG A 301 12.83 16.35 -11.52
N LYS A 302 12.16 16.91 -12.54
CA LYS A 302 11.37 18.14 -12.39
C LYS A 302 10.18 17.95 -11.44
N GLU A 303 9.43 16.86 -11.61
CA GLU A 303 8.27 16.54 -10.77
C GLU A 303 8.66 16.34 -9.29
N VAL A 304 9.79 15.68 -9.03
CA VAL A 304 10.33 15.50 -7.67
C VAL A 304 10.87 16.82 -7.10
N ALA A 305 11.58 17.62 -7.90
CA ALA A 305 12.03 18.94 -7.45
C ALA A 305 10.84 19.84 -7.02
N ARG A 306 9.73 19.77 -7.77
CA ARG A 306 8.48 20.45 -7.40
C ARG A 306 7.89 19.92 -6.10
N GLN A 307 7.86 18.60 -5.91
CA GLN A 307 7.42 17.95 -4.66
C GLN A 307 8.25 18.40 -3.45
N GLN A 308 9.56 18.48 -3.60
CA GLN A 308 10.48 18.88 -2.53
C GLN A 308 10.37 20.36 -2.18
N LYS A 309 10.23 21.25 -3.18
CA LYS A 309 10.03 22.69 -2.94
C LYS A 309 8.77 22.95 -2.11
N ALA A 310 7.67 22.28 -2.44
CA ALA A 310 6.41 22.43 -1.70
C ALA A 310 6.47 21.88 -0.26
N ALA A 311 7.43 20.98 0.04
CA ALA A 311 7.60 20.38 1.36
C ALA A 311 8.43 21.26 2.33
N GLN A 312 9.13 22.28 1.82
CA GLN A 312 9.80 23.27 2.66
C GLN A 312 8.74 24.25 3.21
N PRO A 313 8.74 24.56 4.52
CA PRO A 313 7.97 25.69 5.03
C PRO A 313 8.44 26.95 4.31
N GLU A 314 7.52 27.80 3.84
CA GLU A 314 7.89 29.14 3.37
C GLU A 314 8.67 29.82 4.51
N ALA A 315 9.93 30.18 4.25
CA ALA A 315 10.66 31.06 5.13
C ALA A 315 9.92 32.40 5.13
N GLN A 316 9.24 32.69 6.23
CA GLN A 316 8.63 34.00 6.51
C GLN A 316 9.72 35.06 6.64
#